data_AF-A0A3B0W6P0-F1
#
_entry.id   AF-A0A3B0W6P0-F1
#
_cell.length_a   1.000
_cell.length_b   1.000
_cell.length_c   1.000
_cell.angle_alpha   90.00
_cell.angle_beta   90.00
_cell.angle_gamma   90.00
#
_symmetry.space_group_name_H-M   'P 1'
#
loop_
_entity.id
_entity.type
_entity.pdbx_description
1 polymer ?
#
loop_
_entity_poly.entity_id
_entity_poly.type
_entity_poly.pdbx_seq_one_letter_code
_entity_poly.pdbx_strand_id
1 'polypeptide(L)'
;MGAEDYGIDPQVINRISKEIAQVHRLGVEIGIVIGGGNIFRGAGLSKSGIDRVTGDHMGMLATVMNSLALQNALEKQGIKVRVMSAIGIHEVCEDYI
;
A
#
# COMPACT_ATOMS: atom_id res chain seq x y z
N MET A 1 6.86 -11.63 -10.72
CA MET A 1 5.46 -11.74 -10.23
C MET A 1 5.53 -12.49 -8.91
N GLY A 2 4.67 -12.14 -7.95
CA GLY A 2 4.64 -12.80 -6.65
C GLY A 2 4.10 -14.23 -6.73
N ALA A 3 4.44 -15.05 -5.75
CA ALA A 3 4.09 -16.48 -5.72
C ALA A 3 2.69 -16.76 -5.16
N GLU A 4 2.08 -15.79 -4.47
CA GLU A 4 0.74 -15.94 -3.89
C GLU A 4 -0.33 -15.27 -4.75
N ASP A 5 -1.47 -15.96 -4.90
CA ASP A 5 -2.64 -15.50 -5.68
C ASP A 5 -3.33 -14.26 -5.07
N TYR A 6 -2.99 -13.91 -3.82
CA TYR A 6 -3.64 -12.86 -3.04
C TYR A 6 -2.71 -12.37 -1.92
N GLY A 7 -2.90 -11.13 -1.48
CA GLY A 7 -2.16 -10.57 -0.34
C GLY A 7 -0.88 -9.83 -0.71
N ILE A 8 0.07 -9.76 0.22
CA ILE A 8 1.28 -8.96 0.10
C ILE A 8 2.49 -9.89 0.01
N ASP A 9 3.06 -10.01 -1.19
CA ASP A 9 4.27 -10.81 -1.41
C ASP A 9 5.53 -10.05 -0.93
N PRO A 10 6.27 -10.59 0.08
CA PRO A 10 7.46 -9.93 0.61
C PRO A 10 8.60 -9.81 -0.40
N GLN A 11 8.75 -10.75 -1.34
CA GLN A 11 9.78 -10.69 -2.37
C GLN A 11 9.50 -9.55 -3.36
N VAL A 12 8.23 -9.39 -3.75
CA VAL A 12 7.82 -8.30 -4.64
C VAL A 12 8.02 -6.95 -3.97
N ILE A 13 7.57 -6.78 -2.73
CA ILE A 13 7.78 -5.53 -1.97
C ILE A 13 9.28 -5.22 -1.82
N ASN A 14 10.10 -6.20 -1.45
CA ASN A 14 11.54 -5.99 -1.29
C ASN A 14 12.24 -5.62 -2.60
N ARG A 15 11.77 -6.14 -3.73
CA ARG A 15 12.29 -5.76 -5.04
C ARG A 15 11.92 -4.31 -5.37
N ILE A 16 10.65 -3.96 -5.23
CA ILE A 16 10.14 -2.60 -5.49
C ILE A 16 10.83 -1.58 -4.56
N SER A 17 10.99 -1.90 -3.28
CA SER A 17 11.64 -0.99 -2.33
C SER A 17 13.11 -0.73 -2.69
N LYS A 18 13.84 -1.73 -3.19
CA LYS A 18 15.21 -1.55 -3.69
C LYS A 18 15.28 -0.65 -4.93
N GLU A 19 14.35 -0.82 -5.87
CA GLU A 19 14.25 0.02 -7.07
C GLU A 19 13.95 1.48 -6.70
N ILE A 20 12.96 1.72 -5.84
CA ILE A 20 12.64 3.06 -5.30
C ILE A 20 13.85 3.65 -4.56
N ALA A 21 14.54 2.84 -3.77
CA ALA A 21 15.71 3.29 -3.02
C ALA A 21 16.86 3.73 -3.93
N GLN A 22 17.03 3.09 -5.08
CA GLN A 22 18.02 3.53 -6.08
C GLN A 22 17.65 4.90 -6.62
N VAL A 23 16.39 5.13 -6.99
CA VAL A 23 15.91 6.42 -7.50
C VAL A 23 16.05 7.52 -6.45
N HIS A 24 15.65 7.26 -5.21
CA HIS A 24 15.77 8.22 -4.11
C HIS A 24 17.23 8.64 -3.88
N ARG A 25 18.18 7.70 -3.96
CA ARG A 25 19.62 7.99 -3.80
C ARG A 25 20.20 8.87 -4.91
N LEU A 26 19.49 9.06 -6.03
CA LEU A 26 19.85 10.03 -7.06
C LEU A 26 19.41 11.47 -6.70
N GLY A 27 18.78 11.68 -5.53
CA GLY A 27 18.29 12.98 -5.09
C GLY A 27 16.90 13.35 -5.62
N VAL A 28 16.16 12.37 -6.14
CA VAL A 28 14.81 12.57 -6.67
C VAL A 28 13.78 12.50 -5.55
N GLU A 29 12.85 13.45 -5.52
CA GLU A 29 11.68 13.44 -4.64
C GLU A 29 10.61 12.49 -5.19
N ILE A 30 10.06 11.61 -4.36
CA ILE A 30 9.18 10.52 -4.78
C ILE A 30 7.86 10.59 -4.03
N GLY A 31 6.76 10.70 -4.78
CA GLY A 31 5.39 10.45 -4.31
C GLY A 31 4.89 9.10 -4.84
N ILE A 32 4.27 8.29 -3.98
CA ILE A 32 3.77 6.95 -4.35
C ILE A 32 2.29 6.86 -4.01
N VAL A 33 1.49 6.44 -4.98
CA VAL A 33 0.08 6.08 -4.80
C VAL A 33 -0.06 4.58 -4.97
N ILE A 34 -0.64 3.90 -3.98
CA ILE A 34 -0.74 2.44 -3.95
C ILE A 34 -2.20 2.02 -3.99
N GLY A 35 -2.53 1.09 -4.90
CA GLY A 35 -3.86 0.46 -4.97
C GLY A 35 -4.00 -0.70 -3.98
N GLY A 36 -5.25 -1.07 -3.65
CA GLY A 36 -5.57 -2.16 -2.73
C GLY A 36 -5.98 -3.47 -3.41
N GLY A 37 -5.87 -3.56 -4.75
CA GLY A 37 -6.48 -4.63 -5.55
C GLY A 37 -5.90 -6.03 -5.34
N ASN A 38 -4.77 -6.18 -4.67
CA ASN A 38 -4.20 -7.45 -4.22
C ASN A 38 -4.84 -7.99 -2.94
N ILE A 39 -5.48 -7.13 -2.14
CA ILE A 39 -6.20 -7.47 -0.91
C ILE A 39 -7.72 -7.33 -1.11
N PHE A 40 -8.18 -6.45 -1.98
CA PHE A 40 -9.61 -6.23 -2.16
C PHE A 40 -9.94 -6.13 -3.66
N ARG A 41 -10.36 -7.25 -4.25
CA ARG A 41 -10.76 -7.32 -5.67
C ARG A 41 -12.27 -7.16 -5.83
N GLY A 42 -12.71 -5.95 -6.18
CA GLY A 42 -14.11 -5.58 -6.38
C GLY A 42 -14.97 -6.58 -7.18
N ALA A 43 -14.39 -7.27 -8.16
CA ALA A 43 -15.10 -8.27 -8.97
C ALA A 43 -15.55 -9.52 -8.18
N GLY A 44 -14.88 -9.88 -7.09
CA GLY A 44 -15.31 -10.97 -6.20
C GLY A 44 -16.43 -10.53 -5.25
N LEU A 45 -16.52 -9.23 -4.96
CA LEU A 45 -17.43 -8.66 -3.97
C LEU A 45 -18.79 -8.30 -4.54
N SER A 46 -18.85 -8.02 -5.85
CA SER A 46 -20.13 -7.89 -6.56
C SER A 46 -21.00 -9.15 -6.42
N LYS A 47 -20.41 -10.30 -6.05
CA LYS A 47 -21.09 -11.56 -5.75
C LYS A 47 -21.25 -11.85 -4.26
N SER A 48 -20.59 -11.13 -3.35
CA SER A 48 -20.57 -11.44 -1.92
C SER A 48 -21.71 -10.81 -1.12
N GLY A 49 -22.60 -10.05 -1.78
CA GLY A 49 -23.73 -9.38 -1.11
C GLY A 49 -23.32 -8.22 -0.19
N ILE A 50 -22.06 -7.79 -0.25
CA ILE A 50 -21.55 -6.66 0.53
C ILE A 50 -22.01 -5.35 -0.12
N ASP A 51 -22.51 -4.43 0.72
CA ASP A 51 -22.89 -3.10 0.27
C ASP A 51 -21.69 -2.36 -0.34
N ARG A 52 -21.95 -1.62 -1.42
CA ARG A 52 -20.92 -0.94 -2.20
C ARG A 52 -20.08 0.03 -1.36
N VAL A 53 -20.70 0.77 -0.44
CA VAL A 53 -19.99 1.74 0.42
C VAL A 53 -19.04 1.01 1.37
N THR A 54 -19.51 -0.09 1.96
CA THR A 54 -18.66 -0.96 2.80
C THR A 54 -17.48 -1.50 2.00
N GLY A 55 -17.72 -1.93 0.75
CA GLY A 55 -16.66 -2.37 -0.14
C GLY A 55 -15.63 -1.29 -0.44
N ASP A 56 -16.05 -0.07 -0.72
CA ASP A 56 -15.14 1.04 -0.99
C ASP A 56 -14.25 1.36 0.23
N HIS A 57 -14.82 1.32 1.45
CA HIS A 57 -14.03 1.46 2.69
C HIS A 57 -13.00 0.34 2.86
N MET A 58 -13.37 -0.91 2.61
CA MET A 58 -12.44 -2.05 2.66
C MET A 58 -11.32 -1.90 1.61
N GLY A 59 -11.65 -1.40 0.42
CA GLY A 59 -10.68 -1.09 -0.61
C GLY A 59 -9.70 0.01 -0.19
N MET A 60 -10.18 1.08 0.46
CA MET A 60 -9.30 2.12 0.99
C MET A 60 -8.41 1.59 2.12
N LEU A 61 -8.92 0.79 3.05
CA LEU A 61 -8.10 0.14 4.08
C LEU A 61 -7.03 -0.78 3.49
N ALA A 62 -7.35 -1.51 2.42
CA ALA A 62 -6.37 -2.32 1.69
C ALA A 62 -5.23 -1.47 1.11
N THR A 63 -5.49 -0.25 0.63
CA THR A 63 -4.41 0.65 0.19
C THR A 63 -3.50 1.05 1.35
N VAL A 64 -4.07 1.34 2.52
CA VAL A 64 -3.31 1.67 3.73
C VAL A 64 -2.43 0.50 4.16
N MET A 65 -2.95 -0.72 4.16
CA MET A 65 -2.16 -1.92 4.48
C MET A 65 -0.94 -2.09 3.56
N ASN A 66 -1.12 -1.88 2.25
CA ASN A 66 -0.01 -1.96 1.31
C ASN A 66 1.01 -0.84 1.53
N SER A 67 0.56 0.38 1.84
CA SER A 67 1.44 1.52 2.14
C SER A 67 2.31 1.27 3.36
N LEU A 68 1.75 0.72 4.44
CA LEU A 68 2.52 0.34 5.64
C LEU A 68 3.55 -0.75 5.34
N ALA A 69 3.17 -1.74 4.53
CA ALA A 69 4.09 -2.80 4.13
C ALA A 69 5.28 -2.26 3.31
N LEU A 70 5.01 -1.33 2.38
CA LEU A 70 6.06 -0.68 1.60
C LEU A 70 6.92 0.26 2.45
N GLN A 71 6.32 1.02 3.37
CA GLN A 71 7.03 1.87 4.33
C GLN A 71 8.07 1.06 5.10
N ASN A 72 7.66 -0.02 5.77
CA ASN A 72 8.58 -0.89 6.51
C ASN A 72 9.72 -1.43 5.63
N ALA A 73 9.42 -1.78 4.37
CA ALA A 73 10.44 -2.27 3.45
C ALA A 73 11.44 -1.18 3.01
N LEU A 74 11.00 0.07 2.86
CA LEU A 74 11.84 1.22 2.54
C LEU A 74 12.64 1.70 3.75
N GLU A 75 12.06 1.67 4.95
CA GLU A 75 12.76 1.99 6.20
C GLU A 75 13.90 1.01 6.48
N LYS A 76 13.71 -0.28 6.16
CA LYS A 76 14.81 -1.28 6.18
C LYS A 76 15.94 -0.97 5.19
N GLN A 77 15.70 -0.14 4.17
CA GLN A 77 16.73 0.38 3.26
C GLN A 77 17.35 1.70 3.76
N GLY A 78 16.97 2.18 4.95
CA GLY A 78 17.45 3.43 5.54
C GLY A 78 16.78 4.68 4.98
N ILE A 79 15.61 4.55 4.34
CA ILE A 79 14.87 5.68 3.76
C ILE A 79 13.75 6.08 4.71
N LYS A 80 13.70 7.36 5.06
CA LYS A 80 12.59 7.91 5.85
C LYS A 80 11.36 8.05 4.97
N VAL A 81 10.25 7.44 5.38
CA VAL A 81 8.98 7.43 4.63
C VAL A 81 7.85 7.85 5.56
N ARG A 82 6.85 8.54 5.01
CA ARG A 82 5.61 8.88 5.70
C ARG A 82 4.44 8.33 4.89
N VAL A 83 3.51 7.68 5.55
CA VAL A 83 2.26 7.22 4.94
C VAL A 83 1.18 8.24 5.28
N MET A 84 0.53 8.74 4.25
CA MET A 84 -0.60 9.67 4.36
C MET A 84 -1.86 8.98 3.87
N SER A 85 -2.96 9.17 4.60
CA SER A 85 -4.25 8.57 4.28
C SER A 85 -5.33 9.63 4.16
N ALA A 86 -6.24 9.45 3.20
CA ALA A 86 -7.45 10.27 3.08
C ALA A 86 -8.50 9.90 4.15
N ILE A 87 -8.39 8.71 4.74
CA ILE A 87 -9.16 8.30 5.90
C ILE A 87 -8.30 8.55 7.14
N GLY A 88 -8.81 9.30 8.11
CA GLY A 88 -8.14 9.47 9.39
C GLY A 88 -8.07 8.16 10.16
N ILE A 89 -6.91 7.51 10.16
CA ILE A 89 -6.65 6.29 10.93
C ILE A 89 -5.60 6.65 11.98
N HIS A 90 -6.11 7.09 13.13
CA HIS A 90 -5.27 7.52 14.24
C HIS A 90 -4.36 6.36 14.67
N GLU A 91 -3.12 6.70 15.03
CA GLU A 91 -2.00 5.77 15.37
C GLU A 91 -1.33 5.03 14.20
N VAL A 92 -1.93 5.01 12.99
CA VAL A 92 -1.44 4.16 11.89
C VAL A 92 -0.88 4.98 10.73
N CYS A 93 -1.51 6.10 10.38
CA CYS A 93 -1.08 6.98 9.30
C CYS A 93 -1.26 8.44 9.69
N GLU A 94 -0.52 9.33 9.04
CA GLU A 94 -0.77 10.75 9.15
C GLU A 94 -1.93 11.16 8.24
N ASP A 95 -2.66 12.19 8.63
CA ASP A 95 -3.71 12.75 7.79
C ASP A 95 -3.10 13.38 6.53
N TYR A 96 -3.75 13.16 5.39
CA TYR A 96 -3.44 13.90 4.18
C TYR A 96 -3.94 15.35 4.34
N ILE A 97 -3.01 16.32 4.34
CA ILE A 97 -3.28 17.77 4.49
C ILE A 97 -3.14 18.45 3.13
#